data_AF-A0A534NNK1-F1
#
_entry.id   AF-A0A534NNK1-F1
#
_cell.length_a   1.000
_cell.length_b   1.000
_cell.length_c   1.000
_cell.angle_alpha   90.00
_cell.angle_beta   90.00
_cell.angle_gamma   90.00
#
_symmetry.space_group_name_H-M   'P 1'
#
loop_
_entity.id
_entity.type
_entity.pdbx_description
1 polymer ?
#
loop_
_entity_poly.entity_id
_entity_poly.type
_entity_poly.pdbx_seq_one_letter_code
_entity_poly.pdbx_strand_id
1 'polypeptide(L)'
;MAFPADRPRRLRRTDTLRQLVRETELSPNDFMLPLFAVSGRGVRKPIASMPGVAQLSVDNLVEEARSAYNAGVRSLILFGIPDHKDAEGTSAWDANGPVCTGFKALKDALPDMVLVADVCMCEYTDHGHCGPIERDTRGHVAVANDRTLPLLARAAVAYARAGADIVAPSDMMDGRVAAIRKGLDEDGLTDTPIMSYAVKYASGFYGP
;
A
#
# COMPACT_ATOMS: atom_id res chain seq x y z
N MET A 1 29.03 -14.26 -33.48
CA MET A 1 30.38 -14.87 -33.61
C MET A 1 30.46 -16.05 -32.66
N ALA A 2 31.26 -17.08 -32.98
CA ALA A 2 31.43 -18.25 -32.12
C ALA A 2 32.70 -18.14 -31.26
N PHE A 3 32.79 -18.98 -30.24
CA PHE A 3 34.03 -19.19 -29.51
C PHE A 3 35.14 -19.65 -30.47
N PRO A 4 36.39 -19.15 -30.36
CA PRO A 4 36.95 -18.27 -29.32
C PRO A 4 36.89 -16.77 -29.65
N ALA A 5 36.32 -16.37 -30.78
CA ALA A 5 36.23 -14.97 -31.20
C ALA A 5 35.32 -14.17 -30.24
N ASP A 6 34.18 -14.74 -29.86
CA ASP A 6 33.33 -14.20 -28.80
C ASP A 6 33.66 -14.84 -27.45
N ARG A 7 33.93 -13.99 -26.44
CA ARG A 7 34.21 -14.40 -25.06
C ARG A 7 33.57 -13.40 -24.11
N PRO A 8 32.30 -13.63 -23.69
CA PRO A 8 31.58 -12.73 -22.79
C PRO A 8 32.31 -12.50 -21.44
N ARG A 9 33.17 -13.43 -21.02
CA ARG A 9 34.01 -13.27 -19.82
C ARG A 9 34.98 -12.07 -19.90
N ARG A 10 35.33 -11.57 -21.09
CA ARG A 10 36.23 -10.40 -21.25
C ARG A 10 35.72 -9.18 -20.49
N LEU A 11 34.41 -8.92 -20.53
CA LEU A 11 33.77 -7.79 -19.85
C LEU A 11 33.49 -8.04 -18.35
N ARG A 12 33.77 -9.25 -17.84
CA ARG A 12 33.52 -9.62 -16.43
C ARG A 12 34.79 -9.63 -15.57
N ARG A 13 35.94 -9.31 -16.18
CA ARG A 13 37.28 -9.53 -15.59
C ARG A 13 37.58 -8.63 -14.39
N THR A 14 37.20 -7.36 -14.45
CA THR A 14 37.45 -6.39 -13.37
C THR A 14 36.15 -5.75 -12.93
N ASP A 15 36.17 -5.15 -11.74
CA ASP A 15 34.99 -4.46 -11.23
C ASP A 15 34.58 -3.28 -12.12
N THR A 16 35.54 -2.44 -12.52
CA THR A 16 35.32 -1.33 -13.47
C THR A 16 34.70 -1.79 -14.79
N LEU A 17 35.15 -2.93 -15.36
CA LEU A 17 34.57 -3.44 -16.60
C LEU A 17 33.11 -3.87 -16.39
N ARG A 18 32.81 -4.51 -15.26
CA ARG A 18 31.43 -4.87 -14.91
C ARG A 18 30.55 -3.66 -14.66
N GLN A 19 31.08 -2.59 -14.05
CA GLN A 19 30.36 -1.34 -13.85
C GLN A 19 29.98 -0.69 -15.19
N LEU A 20 30.92 -0.64 -16.15
CA LEU A 20 30.67 -0.03 -17.47
C LEU A 20 29.59 -0.75 -18.31
N VAL A 21 29.37 -2.04 -18.06
CA VAL A 21 28.41 -2.85 -18.82
C VAL A 21 27.22 -3.30 -17.98
N ARG A 22 27.06 -2.76 -16.77
CA ARG A 22 25.93 -3.07 -15.90
C ARG A 22 24.66 -2.50 -16.51
N GLU A 23 23.67 -3.36 -16.70
CA GLU A 23 22.40 -2.99 -17.35
C GLU A 23 21.35 -2.48 -16.36
N THR A 24 21.53 -2.76 -15.06
CA THR A 24 20.54 -2.45 -14.03
C THR A 24 21.24 -1.94 -12.79
N GLU A 25 20.76 -0.80 -12.31
CA GLU A 25 21.17 -0.20 -11.04
C GLU A 25 19.94 0.00 -10.16
N LEU A 26 20.14 -0.04 -8.85
CA LEU A 26 19.12 0.26 -7.87
C LEU A 26 19.57 1.46 -7.06
N SER A 27 18.62 2.30 -6.74
CA SER A 27 18.76 3.51 -5.94
C SER A 27 17.68 3.54 -4.87
N PRO A 28 17.85 4.33 -3.80
CA PRO A 28 16.79 4.55 -2.81
C PRO A 28 15.44 5.02 -3.41
N ASN A 29 15.48 5.67 -4.58
CA ASN A 29 14.28 6.15 -5.28
C ASN A 29 13.43 5.02 -5.88
N ASP A 30 13.99 3.81 -6.03
CA ASP A 30 13.28 2.65 -6.56
C ASP A 30 12.47 1.91 -5.49
N PHE A 31 12.57 2.34 -4.23
CA PHE A 31 11.91 1.70 -3.09
C PHE A 31 10.70 2.50 -2.58
N MET A 32 9.68 1.74 -2.20
CA MET A 32 8.53 2.19 -1.42
C MET A 32 8.45 1.33 -0.16
N LEU A 33 8.46 1.96 1.01
CA LEU A 33 8.47 1.25 2.29
C LEU A 33 7.04 0.93 2.76
N PRO A 34 6.65 -0.35 2.92
CA PRO A 34 5.39 -0.72 3.56
C PRO A 34 5.48 -0.54 5.08
N LEU A 35 4.49 0.11 5.68
CA LEU A 35 4.37 0.26 7.14
C LEU A 35 2.97 -0.13 7.61
N PHE A 36 2.91 -0.68 8.84
CA PHE A 36 1.67 -1.16 9.46
C PHE A 36 1.25 -0.23 10.60
N ALA A 37 0.15 0.49 10.42
CA ALA A 37 -0.33 1.50 11.37
C ALA A 37 -1.38 0.92 12.34
N VAL A 38 -1.20 1.14 13.63
CA VAL A 38 -2.17 0.82 14.69
C VAL A 38 -2.51 2.06 15.51
N SER A 39 -3.65 2.04 16.19
CA SER A 39 -4.02 3.06 17.18
C SER A 39 -3.13 3.02 18.42
N GLY A 40 -3.16 4.10 19.20
CA GLY A 40 -2.44 4.23 20.46
C GLY A 40 -1.17 5.08 20.35
N ARG A 41 -0.28 4.96 21.34
CA ARG A 41 0.95 5.74 21.46
C ARG A 41 2.06 4.88 22.04
N GLY A 42 3.29 5.01 21.54
CA GLY A 42 4.43 4.20 21.98
C GLY A 42 4.31 2.71 21.65
N VAL A 43 3.41 2.32 20.75
CA VAL A 43 3.20 0.92 20.36
C VAL A 43 4.18 0.53 19.26
N ARG A 44 4.96 -0.52 19.51
CA ARG A 44 5.80 -1.20 18.53
C ARG A 44 5.65 -2.70 18.73
N LYS A 45 4.69 -3.31 18.04
CA LYS A 45 4.35 -4.74 18.19
C LYS A 45 5.00 -5.56 17.08
N PRO A 46 6.01 -6.39 17.36
CA PRO A 46 6.67 -7.20 16.34
C PRO A 46 5.72 -8.17 15.62
N ILE A 47 5.96 -8.40 14.33
CA ILE A 47 5.26 -9.40 13.53
C ILE A 47 6.13 -10.65 13.47
N ALA A 48 5.70 -11.75 14.08
CA ALA A 48 6.52 -12.95 14.25
C ALA A 48 6.94 -13.60 12.91
N SER A 49 6.06 -13.56 11.92
CA SER A 49 6.28 -14.06 10.55
C SER A 49 7.18 -13.14 9.71
N MET A 50 7.42 -11.90 10.13
CA MET A 50 8.21 -10.89 9.42
C MET A 50 9.29 -10.29 10.36
N PRO A 51 10.41 -11.01 10.60
CA PRO A 51 11.45 -10.54 11.50
C PRO A 51 11.98 -9.15 11.12
N GLY A 52 12.02 -8.23 12.10
CA GLY A 52 12.42 -6.84 11.89
C GLY A 52 11.26 -5.88 11.57
N VAL A 53 10.06 -6.40 11.32
CA VAL A 53 8.85 -5.61 11.03
C VAL A 53 7.92 -5.58 12.24
N ALA A 54 7.23 -4.46 12.43
CA ALA A 54 6.30 -4.25 13.53
C ALA A 54 5.06 -3.46 13.09
N GLN A 55 3.97 -3.66 13.83
CA GLN A 55 2.82 -2.77 13.84
C GLN A 55 3.15 -1.57 14.75
N LEU A 56 2.98 -0.37 14.22
CA LEU A 56 3.47 0.87 14.82
C LEU A 56 2.31 1.82 15.13
N SER A 57 2.30 2.40 16.34
CA SER A 57 1.50 3.60 16.58
C SER A 57 2.03 4.77 15.76
N VAL A 58 1.19 5.79 15.54
CA VAL A 58 1.51 6.96 14.70
C VAL A 58 2.85 7.62 15.06
N ASP A 59 3.18 7.75 16.34
CA ASP A 59 4.47 8.30 16.80
C ASP A 59 5.67 7.46 16.36
N ASN A 60 5.62 6.14 16.51
CA ASN A 60 6.69 5.25 16.04
C ASN A 60 6.75 5.14 14.52
N LEU A 61 5.60 5.25 13.85
CA LEU A 61 5.48 5.22 12.40
C LEU A 61 6.18 6.44 11.75
N VAL A 62 6.05 7.62 12.36
CA VAL A 62 6.78 8.83 11.92
C VAL A 62 8.28 8.65 12.08
N GLU A 63 8.75 8.08 13.20
CA GLU A 63 10.20 7.83 13.40
C GLU A 63 10.78 6.83 12.39
N GLU A 64 10.04 5.75 12.10
CA GLU A 64 10.44 4.78 11.07
C GLU A 64 10.50 5.44 9.67
N ALA A 65 9.52 6.29 9.34
CA ALA A 65 9.50 7.05 8.10
C ALA A 65 10.66 8.06 8.01
N ARG A 66 11.02 8.75 9.10
CA ARG A 66 12.19 9.64 9.15
C ARG A 66 13.49 8.90 8.87
N SER A 67 13.64 7.72 9.47
CA SER A 67 14.80 6.85 9.21
C SER A 67 14.90 6.47 7.73
N ALA A 68 13.78 6.04 7.12
CA ALA A 68 13.74 5.68 5.71
C ALA A 68 14.06 6.88 4.79
N TYR A 69 13.50 8.04 5.10
CA TYR A 69 13.74 9.27 4.34
C TYR A 69 15.20 9.72 4.41
N ASN A 70 15.83 9.63 5.59
CA ASN A 70 17.26 9.91 5.77
C ASN A 70 18.16 8.92 5.03
N ALA A 71 17.71 7.67 4.84
CA ALA A 71 18.38 6.67 4.00
C ALA A 71 18.15 6.90 2.49
N GLY A 72 17.33 7.87 2.11
CA GLY A 72 17.05 8.28 0.73
C GLY A 72 15.76 7.73 0.14
N VAL A 73 14.99 6.91 0.87
CA VAL A 73 13.71 6.38 0.40
C VAL A 73 12.69 7.52 0.35
N ARG A 74 12.00 7.67 -0.78
CA ARG A 74 11.11 8.81 -1.02
C ARG A 74 9.62 8.51 -0.90
N SER A 75 9.25 7.24 -0.77
CA SER A 75 7.85 6.83 -0.70
C SER A 75 7.59 5.75 0.34
N LEU A 76 6.38 5.77 0.90
CA LEU A 76 5.87 4.70 1.77
C LEU A 76 4.43 4.35 1.39
N ILE A 77 4.01 3.15 1.77
CA ILE A 77 2.61 2.73 1.71
C ILE A 77 2.12 2.30 3.10
N LEU A 78 0.95 2.79 3.50
CA LEU A 78 0.37 2.46 4.80
C LEU A 78 -0.70 1.37 4.69
N PHE A 79 -0.57 0.38 5.58
CA PHE A 79 -1.57 -0.64 5.87
C PHE A 79 -2.13 -0.41 7.27
N GLY A 80 -3.43 -0.16 7.37
CA GLY A 80 -4.10 0.09 8.64
C GLY A 80 -4.56 -1.17 9.33
N ILE A 81 -4.39 -1.25 10.65
CA ILE A 81 -5.02 -2.28 11.49
C ILE A 81 -6.00 -1.58 12.42
N PRO A 82 -7.32 -1.63 12.12
CA PRO A 82 -8.32 -0.90 12.88
C PRO A 82 -8.60 -1.55 14.25
N ASP A 83 -9.09 -0.76 15.20
CA ASP A 83 -9.54 -1.27 16.50
C ASP A 83 -10.88 -2.03 16.40
N HIS A 84 -11.67 -1.74 15.36
CA HIS A 84 -12.99 -2.33 15.12
C HIS A 84 -13.14 -2.81 13.68
N LYS A 85 -13.80 -3.95 13.51
CA LYS A 85 -14.14 -4.57 12.23
C LYS A 85 -15.62 -4.93 12.19
N ASP A 86 -16.21 -4.86 11.00
CA ASP A 86 -17.60 -5.27 10.75
C ASP A 86 -17.75 -5.88 9.36
N ALA A 87 -18.95 -6.32 8.98
CA ALA A 87 -19.17 -6.99 7.70
C ALA A 87 -19.00 -6.07 6.46
N GLU A 88 -18.94 -4.75 6.62
CA GLU A 88 -18.79 -3.80 5.49
C GLU A 88 -17.41 -3.12 5.46
N GLY A 89 -16.61 -3.26 6.52
CA GLY A 89 -15.32 -2.61 6.64
C GLY A 89 -15.41 -1.12 6.98
N THR A 90 -16.38 -0.70 7.79
CA THR A 90 -16.68 0.74 7.94
C THR A 90 -15.57 1.59 8.57
N SER A 91 -14.63 0.96 9.27
CA SER A 91 -13.45 1.62 9.81
C SER A 91 -12.43 2.04 8.74
N ALA A 92 -12.57 1.58 7.49
CA ALA A 92 -11.67 1.95 6.39
C ALA A 92 -11.65 3.46 6.12
N TRP A 93 -12.77 4.17 6.29
CA TRP A 93 -12.87 5.61 6.07
C TRP A 93 -13.05 6.41 7.36
N ASP A 94 -12.67 5.86 8.52
CA ASP A 94 -12.66 6.61 9.77
C ASP A 94 -11.55 7.68 9.75
N ALA A 95 -11.94 8.95 9.90
CA ALA A 95 -11.02 10.09 9.96
C ALA A 95 -10.08 10.06 11.18
N ASN A 96 -10.45 9.29 12.21
CA ASN A 96 -9.66 9.04 13.42
C ASN A 96 -8.95 7.67 13.39
N GLY A 97 -9.14 6.90 12.32
CA GLY A 97 -8.47 5.61 12.14
C GLY A 97 -6.95 5.75 11.98
N PRO A 98 -6.20 4.65 12.12
CA PRO A 98 -4.74 4.66 12.12
C PRO A 98 -4.13 5.16 10.80
N VAL A 99 -4.79 4.91 9.66
CA VAL A 99 -4.32 5.38 8.34
C VAL A 99 -4.47 6.89 8.22
N CYS A 100 -5.67 7.43 8.47
CA CYS A 100 -5.94 8.86 8.35
C CYS A 100 -5.12 9.69 9.34
N THR A 101 -4.98 9.23 10.59
CA THR A 101 -4.16 9.91 11.59
C THR A 101 -2.66 9.77 11.28
N GLY A 102 -2.24 8.62 10.76
CA GLY A 102 -0.88 8.39 10.26
C GLY A 102 -0.49 9.34 9.13
N PHE A 103 -1.32 9.50 8.10
CA PHE A 103 -1.01 10.41 7.00
C PHE A 103 -0.90 11.87 7.42
N LYS A 104 -1.81 12.35 8.28
CA LYS A 104 -1.72 13.72 8.83
C LYS A 104 -0.38 13.94 9.52
N ALA A 105 -0.02 13.05 10.44
CA ALA A 105 1.24 13.15 11.17
C ALA A 105 2.49 13.03 10.26
N LEU A 106 2.43 12.17 9.24
CA LEU A 106 3.50 12.03 8.27
C LEU A 106 3.66 13.27 7.38
N LYS A 107 2.56 13.88 6.91
CA LYS A 107 2.64 15.13 6.14
C LYS A 107 3.18 16.28 6.97
N ASP A 108 2.81 16.37 8.25
CA ASP A 108 3.37 17.36 9.17
C ASP A 108 4.89 17.15 9.38
N ALA A 109 5.32 15.89 9.47
CA ALA A 109 6.70 15.53 9.78
C ALA A 109 7.65 15.51 8.58
N LEU A 110 7.14 15.12 7.41
CA LEU A 110 7.86 14.80 6.17
C LEU A 110 7.01 15.21 4.94
N PRO A 111 6.79 16.51 4.72
CA PRO A 111 5.87 17.00 3.68
C PRO A 111 6.26 16.54 2.26
N ASP A 112 7.56 16.34 2.01
CA ASP A 112 8.11 15.93 0.72
C ASP A 112 8.12 14.40 0.51
N MET A 113 7.75 13.61 1.52
CA MET A 113 7.64 12.16 1.37
C MET A 113 6.33 11.82 0.65
N VAL A 114 6.42 10.96 -0.36
CA VAL A 114 5.26 10.45 -1.10
C VAL A 114 4.55 9.41 -0.26
N LEU A 115 3.29 9.70 0.08
CA LEU A 115 2.45 8.87 0.93
C LEU A 115 1.43 8.12 0.08
N VAL A 116 1.46 6.80 0.14
CA VAL A 116 0.57 5.92 -0.60
C VAL A 116 -0.39 5.22 0.35
N ALA A 117 -1.68 5.22 0.02
CA ALA A 117 -2.71 4.53 0.79
C ALA A 117 -3.11 3.22 0.12
N ASP A 118 -3.03 2.10 0.84
CA ASP A 118 -3.73 0.89 0.42
C ASP A 118 -5.25 1.10 0.52
N VAL A 119 -5.97 0.80 -0.54
CA VAL A 119 -7.44 0.88 -0.58
C VAL A 119 -8.01 -0.53 -0.75
N CYS A 120 -8.51 -1.09 0.34
CA CYS A 120 -9.13 -2.41 0.39
C CYS A 120 -10.06 -2.50 1.63
N MET A 121 -10.83 -3.58 1.72
CA MET A 121 -11.70 -3.85 2.88
C MET A 121 -11.22 -5.03 3.74
N CYS A 122 -10.18 -5.78 3.35
CA CYS A 122 -9.79 -7.01 4.06
C CYS A 122 -9.30 -6.75 5.49
N GLU A 123 -8.55 -5.67 5.74
CA GLU A 123 -8.14 -5.30 7.08
C GLU A 123 -9.32 -4.87 7.97
N TYR A 124 -10.40 -4.40 7.36
CA TYR A 124 -11.52 -3.76 8.04
C TYR A 124 -12.73 -4.67 8.19
N THR A 125 -12.84 -5.73 7.39
CA THR A 125 -13.93 -6.69 7.50
C THR A 125 -13.69 -7.73 8.58
N ASP A 126 -14.74 -8.13 9.30
CA ASP A 126 -14.67 -9.15 10.35
C ASP A 126 -14.38 -10.57 9.80
N HIS A 127 -14.69 -10.79 8.52
CA HIS A 127 -14.42 -12.03 7.79
C HIS A 127 -13.13 -11.98 6.95
N GLY A 128 -12.45 -10.83 6.85
CA GLY A 128 -11.17 -10.69 6.16
C GLY A 128 -11.21 -10.75 4.62
N HIS A 129 -12.39 -10.59 4.01
CA HIS A 129 -12.50 -10.52 2.54
C HIS A 129 -12.38 -9.08 2.05
N CYS A 130 -12.00 -8.90 0.78
CA CYS A 130 -11.73 -7.58 0.19
C CYS A 130 -13.00 -6.74 -0.08
N GLY A 131 -14.17 -7.17 0.39
CA GLY A 131 -15.44 -6.48 0.27
C GLY A 131 -16.56 -7.23 1.01
N PRO A 132 -17.77 -6.64 1.11
CA PRO A 132 -18.90 -7.28 1.76
C PRO A 132 -19.26 -8.60 1.09
N ILE A 133 -19.76 -9.53 1.89
CA ILE A 133 -20.20 -10.83 1.40
C ILE A 133 -21.68 -10.80 1.01
N GLU A 134 -22.02 -11.47 -0.07
CA GLU A 134 -23.40 -11.72 -0.49
C GLU A 134 -23.66 -13.20 -0.72
N ARG A 135 -24.94 -13.56 -0.64
CA ARG A 135 -25.43 -14.91 -0.91
C ARG A 135 -26.43 -14.87 -2.05
N ASP A 136 -26.17 -15.64 -3.09
CA ASP A 136 -27.11 -15.78 -4.20
C ASP A 136 -28.30 -16.67 -3.82
N THR A 137 -29.31 -16.74 -4.70
CA THR A 137 -30.51 -17.56 -4.50
C THR A 137 -30.23 -19.08 -4.47
N ARG A 138 -29.04 -19.51 -4.88
CA ARG A 138 -28.58 -20.91 -4.84
C ARG A 138 -27.74 -21.21 -3.61
N GLY A 139 -27.51 -20.21 -2.75
CA GLY A 139 -26.74 -20.33 -1.53
C GLY A 139 -25.24 -20.13 -1.71
N HIS A 140 -24.74 -19.79 -2.90
CA HIS A 140 -23.33 -19.49 -3.10
C HIS A 140 -22.95 -18.20 -2.40
N VAL A 141 -21.75 -18.20 -1.82
CA VAL A 141 -21.19 -17.06 -1.09
C VAL A 141 -20.10 -16.46 -1.96
N ALA A 142 -20.16 -15.15 -2.19
CA ALA A 142 -19.18 -14.41 -2.96
C ALA A 142 -18.95 -13.02 -2.37
N VAL A 143 -17.82 -12.42 -2.71
CA VAL A 143 -17.58 -11.00 -2.44
C VAL A 143 -18.42 -10.19 -3.43
N ALA A 144 -19.21 -9.26 -2.90
CA ALA A 144 -20.16 -8.47 -3.67
C ALA A 144 -19.45 -7.32 -4.41
N ASN A 145 -19.11 -7.53 -5.69
CA ASN A 145 -18.33 -6.59 -6.50
C ASN A 145 -18.87 -5.15 -6.43
N ASP A 146 -20.10 -4.94 -6.91
CA ASP A 146 -20.67 -3.62 -7.10
C ASP A 146 -20.98 -2.91 -5.78
N ARG A 147 -21.32 -3.68 -4.74
CA ARG A 147 -21.49 -3.17 -3.37
C ARG A 147 -20.17 -2.71 -2.75
N THR A 148 -19.05 -3.28 -3.19
CA THR A 148 -17.71 -2.92 -2.69
C THR A 148 -17.21 -1.60 -3.30
N LEU A 149 -17.52 -1.33 -4.57
CA LEU A 149 -17.05 -0.14 -5.30
C LEU A 149 -17.28 1.21 -4.57
N PRO A 150 -18.50 1.55 -4.08
CA PRO A 150 -18.71 2.80 -3.37
C PRO A 150 -17.96 2.86 -2.03
N LEU A 151 -17.71 1.72 -1.38
CA LEU A 151 -16.95 1.66 -0.12
C LEU A 151 -15.46 1.97 -0.36
N LEU A 152 -14.89 1.41 -1.44
CA LEU A 152 -13.52 1.70 -1.86
C LEU A 152 -13.35 3.18 -2.22
N ALA A 153 -14.32 3.77 -2.93
CA ALA A 153 -14.31 5.20 -3.24
C ALA A 153 -14.33 6.07 -1.97
N ARG A 154 -15.15 5.71 -0.96
CA ARG A 154 -15.18 6.42 0.33
C ARG A 154 -13.84 6.34 1.07
N ALA A 155 -13.22 5.17 1.12
CA ALA A 155 -11.91 5.00 1.73
C ALA A 155 -10.84 5.83 1.00
N ALA A 156 -10.78 5.75 -0.33
CA ALA A 156 -9.85 6.52 -1.14
C ALA A 156 -9.98 8.04 -0.91
N VAL A 157 -11.21 8.57 -0.89
CA VAL A 157 -11.48 9.98 -0.59
C VAL A 157 -11.03 10.35 0.82
N ALA A 158 -11.33 9.51 1.82
CA ALA A 158 -10.91 9.75 3.20
C ALA A 158 -9.38 9.82 3.33
N TYR A 159 -8.65 8.92 2.67
CA TYR A 159 -7.19 8.88 2.69
C TYR A 159 -6.56 10.07 1.96
N ALA A 160 -7.07 10.41 0.78
CA ALA A 160 -6.60 11.58 0.03
C ALA A 160 -6.83 12.89 0.83
N ARG A 161 -8.00 13.05 1.47
CA ARG A 161 -8.25 14.17 2.41
C ARG A 161 -7.31 14.18 3.61
N ALA A 162 -6.86 13.02 4.06
CA ALA A 162 -5.92 12.89 5.17
C ALA A 162 -4.45 13.17 4.77
N GLY A 163 -4.17 13.35 3.47
CA GLY A 163 -2.84 13.69 2.97
C GLY A 163 -2.14 12.57 2.20
N ALA A 164 -2.84 11.50 1.82
CA ALA A 164 -2.27 10.54 0.86
C ALA A 164 -2.05 11.23 -0.50
N ASP A 165 -0.84 11.13 -1.04
CA ASP A 165 -0.54 11.63 -2.39
C ASP A 165 -1.10 10.70 -3.46
N ILE A 166 -1.09 9.39 -3.21
CA ILE A 166 -1.53 8.34 -4.14
C ILE A 166 -2.45 7.37 -3.40
N VAL A 167 -3.52 6.93 -4.05
CA VAL A 167 -4.36 5.83 -3.57
C VAL A 167 -4.11 4.57 -4.40
N ALA A 168 -4.00 3.42 -3.73
CA ALA A 168 -3.58 2.16 -4.33
C ALA A 168 -4.61 1.05 -4.08
N PRO A 169 -5.63 0.91 -4.96
CA PRO A 169 -6.65 -0.12 -4.79
C PRO A 169 -6.08 -1.51 -5.00
N SER A 170 -6.14 -2.34 -3.95
CA SER A 170 -5.60 -3.70 -3.91
C SER A 170 -6.69 -4.79 -3.80
N ASP A 171 -7.96 -4.39 -3.83
CA ASP A 171 -9.17 -5.20 -3.64
C ASP A 171 -9.51 -6.18 -4.77
N MET A 172 -9.02 -5.89 -5.99
CA MET A 172 -9.28 -6.67 -7.22
C MET A 172 -10.74 -6.72 -7.69
N MET A 173 -11.61 -5.80 -7.27
CA MET A 173 -12.96 -5.68 -7.82
C MET A 173 -12.93 -5.17 -9.27
N ASP A 174 -13.89 -5.62 -10.07
CA ASP A 174 -14.08 -5.14 -11.44
C ASP A 174 -14.63 -3.71 -11.40
N GLY A 175 -14.01 -2.81 -12.17
CA GLY A 175 -14.44 -1.40 -12.27
C GLY A 175 -13.99 -0.48 -11.12
N ARG A 176 -13.28 -0.98 -10.09
CA ARG A 176 -12.88 -0.15 -8.92
C ARG A 176 -12.12 1.12 -9.26
N VAL A 177 -11.23 1.08 -10.26
CA VAL A 177 -10.43 2.27 -10.63
C VAL A 177 -11.33 3.40 -11.11
N ALA A 178 -12.36 3.09 -11.91
CA ALA A 178 -13.31 4.09 -12.38
C ALA A 178 -14.20 4.61 -11.24
N ALA A 179 -14.64 3.73 -10.34
CA ALA A 179 -15.44 4.13 -9.18
C ALA A 179 -14.65 5.04 -8.22
N ILE A 180 -13.39 4.69 -7.93
CA ILE A 180 -12.49 5.52 -7.10
C ILE A 180 -12.19 6.84 -7.78
N ARG A 181 -11.85 6.84 -9.08
CA ARG A 181 -11.60 8.08 -9.83
C ARG A 181 -12.80 9.02 -9.77
N LYS A 182 -14.00 8.49 -10.01
CA LYS A 182 -15.25 9.25 -9.89
C LYS A 182 -15.42 9.84 -8.49
N GLY A 183 -15.24 9.04 -7.44
CA GLY A 183 -15.38 9.51 -6.05
C GLY A 183 -14.38 10.61 -5.70
N LEU A 184 -13.13 10.49 -6.14
CA LEU A 184 -12.12 11.54 -5.97
C LEU A 184 -12.47 12.81 -6.74
N ASP A 185 -12.95 12.70 -7.99
CA ASP A 185 -13.35 13.86 -8.82
C ASP A 185 -14.54 14.62 -8.23
N GLU A 186 -15.55 13.88 -7.77
CA GLU A 186 -16.74 14.46 -7.11
C GLU A 186 -16.37 15.21 -5.83
N ASP A 187 -15.25 14.84 -5.20
CA ASP A 187 -14.73 15.49 -3.99
C ASP A 187 -13.71 16.61 -4.27
N GLY A 188 -13.41 16.89 -5.55
CA GLY A 188 -12.43 17.90 -5.95
C GLY A 188 -10.96 17.46 -5.83
N LEU A 189 -10.70 16.16 -5.64
CA LEU A 189 -9.38 15.56 -5.52
C LEU A 189 -8.87 15.06 -6.87
N THR A 190 -9.00 15.90 -7.91
CA THR A 190 -8.77 15.52 -9.32
C THR A 190 -7.34 15.06 -9.60
N ASP A 191 -6.37 15.64 -8.88
CA ASP A 191 -4.94 15.40 -9.11
C ASP A 191 -4.38 14.19 -8.37
N THR A 192 -5.15 13.58 -7.45
CA THR A 192 -4.74 12.37 -6.73
C THR A 192 -4.60 11.19 -7.70
N PRO A 193 -3.40 10.62 -7.91
CA PRO A 193 -3.18 9.48 -8.78
C PRO A 193 -3.70 8.19 -8.16
N ILE A 194 -4.01 7.23 -9.04
CA ILE A 194 -4.42 5.87 -8.66
C ILE A 194 -3.33 4.89 -9.09
N MET A 195 -2.62 4.30 -8.12
CA MET A 195 -1.68 3.21 -8.36
C MET A 195 -2.41 1.87 -8.26
N SER A 196 -3.04 1.46 -9.36
CA SER A 196 -3.82 0.23 -9.36
C SER A 196 -2.93 -1.01 -9.16
N TYR A 197 -3.31 -1.89 -8.24
CA TYR A 197 -2.92 -3.28 -8.32
C TYR A 197 -3.68 -3.91 -9.50
N ALA A 198 -3.21 -3.64 -10.72
CA ALA A 198 -3.88 -4.09 -11.95
C ALA A 198 -3.82 -5.61 -12.09
N VAL A 199 -2.71 -6.20 -11.61
CA VAL A 199 -2.44 -7.64 -11.66
C VAL A 199 -1.99 -8.09 -10.26
N LYS A 200 -2.96 -8.53 -9.44
CA LYS A 200 -2.71 -9.18 -8.14
C LYS A 200 -3.21 -10.62 -8.21
N TYR A 201 -2.34 -11.57 -7.91
CA TYR A 201 -2.63 -13.00 -8.03
C TYR A 201 -3.16 -13.56 -6.72
N ALA A 202 -3.93 -14.66 -6.78
CA ALA A 202 -4.20 -15.48 -5.60
C ALA A 202 -2.94 -16.30 -5.26
N SER A 203 -2.16 -15.83 -4.29
CA SER A 203 -0.79 -16.31 -4.06
C SER A 203 -0.59 -16.89 -2.65
N GLY A 204 0.20 -17.95 -2.55
CA GLY A 204 0.66 -18.50 -1.26
C GLY A 204 1.73 -17.65 -0.56
N PHE A 205 2.20 -16.57 -1.18
CA PHE A 205 3.24 -15.69 -0.62
C PHE A 205 2.70 -14.65 0.36
N TYR A 206 1.38 -14.49 0.51
CA TYR A 206 0.75 -13.48 1.39
C TYR A 206 0.50 -13.98 2.83
N GLY A 207 1.06 -15.14 3.18
CA GLY A 207 0.87 -15.75 4.50
C GLY A 207 1.49 -14.99 5.68
N PRO A 208 2.71 -14.43 5.55
CA PRO A 208 3.34 -13.64 6.62
C PRO A 208 2.52 -12.42 7.04
#